data_AF-A0A6V7GVK3-F1
#
_entry.id   AF-A0A6V7GVK3-F1
#
_cell.length_a   1.000
_cell.length_b   1.000
_cell.length_c   1.000
_cell.angle_alpha   90.00
_cell.angle_beta   90.00
_cell.angle_gamma   90.00
#
_symmetry.space_group_name_H-M   'P 1'
#
loop_
_entity.id
_entity.type
_entity.pdbx_description
1 polymer ?
#
loop_
_entity_poly.entity_id
_entity_poly.type
_entity_poly.pdbx_seq_one_letter_code
_entity_poly.pdbx_strand_id
1 'polypeptide(L)' 'GFKEFLECSHHTIRRQCGDDTAQFAKEFLDRMSSSLLRVHCAPYTEEVCSIGSGASVYRVQALALAVLAMLARYFT' A
#
# COMPACT_ATOMS: atom_id res chain seq x y z
N GLY A 1 -12.18 4.04 -6.94
CA GLY A 1 -11.34 2.85 -7.29
C GLY A 1 -11.95 1.55 -6.76
N PHE A 2 -11.35 0.38 -6.99
CA PHE A 2 -11.95 -0.91 -6.55
C PHE A 2 -12.11 -1.03 -5.02
N LYS A 3 -11.12 -0.56 -4.25
CA LYS A 3 -11.22 -0.50 -2.77
C LYS A 3 -12.39 0.36 -2.29
N GLU A 4 -12.54 1.53 -2.88
CA GLU A 4 -13.62 2.47 -2.59
C GLU A 4 -15.01 1.90 -2.94
N PHE A 5 -15.09 1.10 -4.02
CA PHE A 5 -16.30 0.35 -4.34
C PHE A 5 -16.67 -0.66 -3.25
N LEU A 6 -15.69 -1.40 -2.70
CA LEU A 6 -15.93 -2.36 -1.61
C LEU A 6 -16.44 -1.65 -0.34
N GLU A 7 -15.86 -0.50 0.00
CA GLU A 7 -16.30 0.31 1.14
C GLU A 7 -17.71 0.86 0.95
N CYS A 8 -18.01 1.40 -0.23
CA CYS A 8 -19.34 1.92 -0.56
C CYS A 8 -20.40 0.80 -0.55
N SER A 9 -20.06 -0.37 -1.08
CA SER A 9 -20.94 -1.54 -1.08
C SER A 9 -21.27 -1.97 0.35
N HIS A 10 -20.27 -2.09 1.22
CA HIS A 10 -20.48 -2.43 2.63
C HIS A 10 -21.39 -1.42 3.33
N HIS A 11 -21.14 -0.12 3.15
CA HIS A 11 -21.95 0.92 3.77
C HIS A 11 -23.40 0.91 3.29
N THR A 12 -23.61 0.71 1.98
CA THR A 12 -24.95 0.65 1.37
C THR A 12 -25.73 -0.56 1.89
N ILE A 13 -25.10 -1.73 1.94
CA ILE A 13 -25.73 -2.96 2.42
C ILE A 13 -26.05 -2.86 3.91
N ARG A 14 -25.14 -2.30 4.71
CA ARG A 14 -25.41 -2.05 6.13
C ARG A 14 -26.62 -1.16 6.34
N ARG A 15 -26.75 -0.10 5.53
CA ARG A 15 -27.86 0.85 5.62
C ARG A 15 -29.20 0.24 5.18
N GLN A 16 -29.21 -0.61 4.16
CA GLN A 16 -30.45 -1.18 3.62
C GLN A 16 -30.87 -2.51 4.27
N CYS A 17 -29.91 -3.33 4.67
CA CYS A 17 -30.12 -4.74 5.01
C CYS A 17 -29.63 -5.11 6.42
N GLY A 18 -29.06 -4.15 7.16
CA GLY A 18 -28.56 -4.36 8.51
C GLY A 18 -27.11 -4.85 8.58
N ASP A 19 -26.59 -4.91 9.79
CA ASP A 19 -25.17 -5.14 10.07
C ASP A 19 -24.72 -6.57 9.74
N ASP A 20 -25.52 -7.57 10.10
CA ASP A 20 -25.22 -8.99 9.83
C ASP A 20 -25.08 -9.26 8.32
N THR A 21 -25.99 -8.70 7.53
CA THR A 21 -25.94 -8.83 6.06
C THR A 21 -24.74 -8.10 5.48
N ALA A 22 -24.37 -6.96 6.04
CA ALA A 22 -23.18 -6.22 5.63
C ALA A 22 -21.89 -7.00 5.94
N GLN A 23 -21.81 -7.62 7.11
CA GLN A 23 -20.69 -8.47 7.50
C GLN A 23 -20.55 -9.67 6.54
N PHE A 24 -21.65 -10.37 6.26
CA PHE A 24 -21.68 -11.46 5.29
C PHE A 24 -21.22 -10.99 3.90
N ALA A 25 -21.78 -9.88 3.40
CA ALA A 25 -21.44 -9.35 2.10
C ALA A 25 -19.98 -8.90 2.02
N LYS A 26 -19.44 -8.31 3.10
CA LYS A 26 -18.03 -7.95 3.19
C LYS A 26 -17.15 -9.17 3.02
N GLU A 27 -17.38 -10.23 3.79
CA GLU A 27 -16.57 -11.46 3.71
C GLU A 27 -16.65 -12.11 2.33
N PHE A 28 -17.85 -12.13 1.73
CA PHE A 28 -18.04 -12.63 0.37
C PHE A 28 -17.24 -11.81 -0.65
N LEU A 29 -17.38 -10.48 -0.61
CA LEU A 29 -16.69 -9.57 -1.52
C LEU A 29 -15.18 -9.59 -1.32
N ASP A 30 -14.69 -9.73 -0.09
CA ASP A 30 -13.25 -9.78 0.24
C ASP A 30 -12.60 -11.05 -0.35
N ARG A 31 -13.27 -12.20 -0.24
CA ARG A 31 -12.80 -13.45 -0.86
C ARG A 31 -12.76 -13.36 -2.39
N MET A 32 -13.81 -12.84 -3.01
CA MET A 32 -13.87 -12.67 -4.47
C MET A 32 -12.82 -11.65 -4.97
N SER A 33 -12.75 -10.50 -4.29
CA SER A 33 -11.85 -9.40 -4.65
C SER A 33 -10.38 -9.75 -4.46
N SER A 34 -10.02 -10.53 -3.43
CA SER A 34 -8.64 -10.96 -3.20
C SER A 34 -8.07 -11.75 -4.38
N SER A 35 -8.87 -12.64 -4.98
CA SER A 35 -8.49 -13.39 -6.18
C SER A 35 -8.29 -12.47 -7.39
N LEU A 36 -9.25 -11.55 -7.63
CA LEU A 36 -9.18 -10.60 -8.73
C LEU A 36 -8.00 -9.64 -8.60
N LEU A 37 -7.77 -9.11 -7.40
CA LEU A 37 -6.62 -8.27 -7.08
C LEU A 37 -5.32 -9.03 -7.30
N ARG A 38 -5.23 -10.28 -6.85
CA ARG A 38 -4.03 -11.10 -7.03
C ARG A 38 -3.71 -11.33 -8.51
N VAL A 39 -4.71 -11.62 -9.35
CA VAL A 39 -4.51 -11.80 -10.80
C VAL A 39 -4.18 -10.47 -11.49
N HIS A 40 -4.90 -9.40 -11.16
CA HIS A 40 -4.68 -8.08 -11.76
C HIS A 40 -3.32 -7.49 -11.38
N CYS A 41 -2.88 -7.73 -10.14
CA CYS A 41 -1.59 -7.28 -9.62
C CYS A 41 -0.45 -8.26 -9.88
N ALA A 42 -0.70 -9.47 -10.40
CA ALA A 42 0.35 -10.45 -10.74
C ALA A 42 1.49 -9.90 -11.62
N PRO A 43 1.24 -9.04 -12.63
CA PRO A 43 2.33 -8.44 -13.42
C PRO A 43 3.06 -7.27 -12.71
N TYR A 44 2.53 -6.78 -11.59
CA TYR A 44 3.15 -5.71 -10.79
C TYR A 44 4.02 -6.35 -9.69
N THR A 45 5.17 -6.86 -10.11
CA THR A 45 6.20 -7.44 -9.24
C THR A 45 7.03 -6.35 -8.54
N GLU A 46 7.86 -6.75 -7.57
CA GLU A 46 8.71 -5.80 -6.82
C GLU A 46 9.57 -4.92 -7.74
N GLU A 47 10.06 -5.43 -8.88
CA GLU A 47 10.79 -4.62 -9.85
C GLU A 47 10.01 -3.41 -10.36
N VAL A 48 8.69 -3.50 -10.52
CA VAL A 48 7.85 -2.39 -11.01
C VAL A 48 7.56 -1.39 -9.87
N CYS A 49 7.38 -1.88 -8.64
CA CYS A 49 7.18 -1.05 -7.45
C CYS A 49 8.47 -0.41 -6.92
N SER A 50 9.64 -0.98 -7.22
CA SER A 50 10.97 -0.51 -6.77
C SER A 50 11.49 0.69 -7.55
N ILE A 51 10.92 1.00 -8.72
CA ILE A 51 11.34 2.12 -9.58
C ILE A 51 11.25 3.48 -8.83
N GLY A 52 10.44 3.59 -7.78
CA GLY A 52 10.39 4.75 -6.88
C GLY A 52 11.23 4.66 -5.60
N SER A 53 11.64 3.45 -5.17
CA SER A 53 12.31 3.22 -3.88
C SER A 53 13.81 3.53 -3.91
N GLY A 54 14.47 3.39 -5.07
CA GLY A 54 15.89 3.69 -5.22
C GLY A 54 16.25 5.13 -4.83
N ALA A 55 15.37 6.09 -5.14
CA ALA A 55 15.56 7.50 -4.79
C ALA A 55 15.67 7.76 -3.28
N SER A 56 15.06 6.92 -2.43
CA SER A 56 15.15 7.05 -0.97
C SER A 56 16.52 6.59 -0.45
N VAL A 57 17.08 5.53 -1.05
CA VAL A 57 18.36 4.93 -0.64
C VAL A 57 19.52 5.88 -0.95
N TYR A 58 19.54 6.49 -2.14
CA TYR A 58 20.56 7.48 -2.50
C TYR A 58 20.51 8.72 -1.61
N ARG A 59 19.31 9.16 -1.18
CA ARG A 59 19.15 10.29 -0.25
C ARG A 59 19.70 9.97 1.14
N VAL A 60 19.38 8.80 1.68
CA VAL A 60 19.90 8.36 2.99
C VAL A 60 21.42 8.22 2.95
N GLN A 61 21.97 7.66 1.85
CA GLN A 61 23.41 7.50 1.66
C GLN A 61 24.12 8.85 1.53
N ALA A 62 23.55 9.81 0.80
CA ALA A 62 24.11 11.16 0.67
C ALA A 62 24.11 11.92 2.01
N LEU A 63 23.04 11.79 2.80
CA LEU A 63 22.96 12.40 4.13
C LEU A 63 23.99 11.78 5.09
N ALA A 64 24.16 10.45 5.07
CA ALA A 64 25.17 9.77 5.88
C ALA A 64 26.59 10.24 5.56
N LEU A 65 26.93 10.38 4.28
CA LEU A 65 28.23 10.89 3.84
C LEU A 65 28.44 12.36 4.24
N ALA A 66 27.41 13.21 4.13
CA ALA A 66 27.48 14.61 4.55
C ALA A 66 27.72 14.73 6.07
N VAL A 67 27.04 13.92 6.87
CA VAL A 67 27.23 13.89 8.33
C VAL A 67 28.64 13.44 8.69
N LEU A 68 29.15 12.37 8.07
CA LEU A 68 30.52 11.90 8.30
C LEU A 68 31.57 12.96 7.93
N ALA A 69 31.39 13.68 6.82
CA ALA A 69 32.28 14.76 6.42
C ALA A 69 32.27 15.95 7.40
N MET A 70 31.11 16.29 7.93
CA MET A 70 30.97 17.35 8.96
C MET A 70 31.64 16.94 10.27
N LEU A 71 31.47 15.68 10.70
CA LEU A 71 32.12 15.16 11.90
C LEU A 71 33.64 15.12 11.73
N ALA A 72 34.14 14.65 10.58
CA ALA A 72 35.59 14.63 10.30
C ALA A 72 36.21 16.03 10.35
N ARG A 73 35.49 17.05 9.87
CA ARG A 73 35.91 18.45 9.94
C ARG A 73 35.79 19.09 11.32
N TYR A 74 34.92 18.58 12.18
CA TYR A 74 34.75 19.07 13.54
C TYR A 74 35.86 18.56 14.48
N PHE A 75 36.38 17.35 14.23
CA PHE A 75 37.45 16.72 15.01
C PHE A 75 38.87 16.98 14.45
N THR A 76 39.01 17.82 13.42
CA THR A 76 40.29 18.32 12.88
C THR A 76 40.42 19.80 13.23
#